data_AF-A0A1G1YDR8-F1
#
_entry.id   AF-A0A1G1YDR8-F1
#
_cell.length_a   1.000
_cell.length_b   1.000
_cell.length_c   1.000
_cell.angle_alpha   90.00
_cell.angle_beta   90.00
_cell.angle_gamma   90.00
#
_symmetry.space_group_name_H-M   'P 1'
#
loop_
_entity.id
_entity.type
_entity.pdbx_description
1 polymer ?
#
loop_
_entity_poly.entity_id
_entity_poly.type
_entity_poly.pdbx_seq_one_letter_code
_entity_poly.pdbx_strand_id
1 'polypeptide(L)'
;MKFILAKKMEMTQKFAPDGAVIPVTKVIAGPCVVVQIKTEKNDGYSAVQLGFGLKKSKNINKPQTGHLKKLGNFRYLREFRIPEAEAAKLALGSKITSQVFQSGDMVKVTGLSKGKGFQGVVRRHGFHGSPATHGHKDQLRMPGSIGAGGNQHVLKGRRMPGQMGDSQVTVLNLEVVEINPENNEIFVKGALPGARNNLLLLAGDGEIVIETEAPAMTAEKAEESMLNDDKKTLEHENIKTNH
;
A
#
# COMPACT_ATOMS: atom_id res chain seq x y z
N MET A 1 14.83 1.91 8.48
CA MET A 1 13.51 1.23 8.45
C MET A 1 13.16 0.92 7.01
N LYS A 2 12.89 -0.34 6.67
CA LYS A 2 12.42 -0.75 5.34
C LYS A 2 10.94 -0.42 5.19
N PHE A 3 10.51 0.16 4.06
CA PHE A 3 9.08 0.42 3.83
C PHE A 3 8.72 0.42 2.35
N ILE A 4 7.49 0.03 2.03
CA ILE A 4 6.94 0.08 0.67
C ILE A 4 5.42 0.13 0.69
N LEU A 5 4.84 0.69 -0.38
CA LEU A 5 3.42 0.54 -0.66
C LEU A 5 3.19 -0.70 -1.52
N ALA A 6 2.18 -1.48 -1.16
CA ALA A 6 1.83 -2.68 -1.89
C ALA A 6 0.33 -2.78 -2.14
N LYS A 7 -0.02 -3.61 -3.11
CA LYS A 7 -1.38 -3.99 -3.43
C LYS A 7 -1.60 -5.44 -3.08
N LYS A 8 -2.60 -5.72 -2.24
CA LYS A 8 -2.99 -7.11 -1.92
C LYS A 8 -3.52 -7.81 -3.16
N MET A 9 -3.00 -9.00 -3.48
CA MET A 9 -3.51 -9.83 -4.57
C MET A 9 -4.33 -10.99 -4.03
N GLU A 10 -3.86 -12.22 -4.20
CA GLU A 10 -4.53 -13.44 -3.76
C GLU A 10 -3.73 -14.16 -2.67
N MET A 11 -4.40 -15.09 -1.99
CA MET A 11 -3.74 -16.01 -1.08
C MET A 11 -3.45 -17.30 -1.85
N THR A 12 -2.26 -17.85 -1.62
CA THR A 12 -1.80 -19.12 -2.19
C THR A 12 -1.03 -19.87 -1.11
N GLN A 13 -0.47 -21.01 -1.46
CA GLN A 13 0.38 -21.81 -0.59
C GLN A 13 1.75 -22.00 -1.23
N LYS A 14 2.79 -22.07 -0.40
CA LYS A 14 4.14 -22.44 -0.79
C LYS A 14 4.58 -23.63 0.04
N PHE A 15 5.37 -24.51 -0.55
CA PHE A 15 5.94 -25.65 0.14
C PHE A 15 7.34 -25.28 0.61
N ALA A 16 7.59 -25.44 1.90
CA ALA A 16 8.93 -25.29 2.45
C ALA A 16 9.80 -26.52 2.12
N PRO A 17 11.14 -26.41 2.22
CA PRO A 17 12.06 -27.50 1.91
C PRO A 17 11.84 -28.76 2.76
N ASP A 18 11.26 -28.61 3.96
CA ASP A 18 10.90 -29.68 4.90
C ASP A 18 9.56 -30.36 4.55
N GLY A 19 8.89 -29.92 3.49
CA GLY A 19 7.58 -30.41 3.06
C GLY A 19 6.39 -29.71 3.74
N ALA A 20 6.61 -28.75 4.64
CA ALA A 20 5.53 -28.02 5.29
C ALA A 20 4.81 -27.07 4.31
N VAL A 21 3.48 -26.97 4.46
CA VAL A 21 2.65 -26.05 3.66
C VAL A 21 2.52 -24.72 4.37
N ILE A 22 3.03 -23.65 3.76
CA ILE A 22 2.96 -22.30 4.30
C ILE A 22 1.88 -21.50 3.56
N PRO A 23 0.83 -21.03 4.23
CA PRO A 23 -0.13 -20.12 3.63
C PRO A 23 0.51 -18.75 3.44
N VAL A 24 0.49 -18.22 2.22
CA VAL A 24 1.09 -16.93 1.87
C VAL A 24 0.09 -16.02 1.16
N THR A 25 0.17 -14.73 1.43
CA THR A 25 -0.52 -13.71 0.66
C THR A 25 0.46 -13.08 -0.33
N LYS A 26 0.12 -13.14 -1.62
CA LYS A 26 0.85 -12.43 -2.67
C LYS A 26 0.50 -10.94 -2.64
N VAL A 27 1.52 -10.09 -2.60
CA VAL A 27 1.36 -8.64 -2.73
C VAL A 27 2.25 -8.11 -3.85
N ILE A 28 1.72 -7.16 -4.63
CA ILE A 28 2.51 -6.43 -5.62
C ILE A 28 3.02 -5.15 -4.99
N ALA A 29 4.33 -5.06 -4.81
CA ALA A 29 5.02 -3.98 -4.13
C ALA A 29 5.99 -3.30 -5.09
N GLY A 30 5.46 -2.59 -6.09
CA GLY A 30 6.30 -1.73 -6.95
C GLY A 30 5.68 -1.33 -8.29
N PRO A 31 6.34 -0.38 -8.98
CA PRO A 31 7.33 0.55 -8.42
C PRO A 31 6.66 1.66 -7.59
N CYS A 32 7.25 2.03 -6.45
CA CYS A 32 6.81 3.15 -5.61
C CYS A 32 7.77 4.33 -5.78
N VAL A 33 7.27 5.53 -6.08
CA VAL A 33 8.12 6.70 -6.36
C VAL A 33 8.14 7.63 -5.15
N VAL A 34 9.33 8.12 -4.77
CA VAL A 34 9.46 9.17 -3.75
C VAL A 34 8.97 10.50 -4.32
N VAL A 35 7.87 11.01 -3.75
CA VAL A 35 7.20 12.23 -4.22
C VAL A 35 7.66 13.46 -3.46
N GLN A 36 7.82 13.34 -2.15
CA GLN A 36 8.20 14.44 -1.26
C GLN A 36 9.02 13.90 -0.10
N ILE A 37 10.03 14.67 0.30
CA ILE A 37 10.81 14.44 1.51
C ILE A 37 10.49 15.58 2.47
N LYS A 38 10.04 15.23 3.67
CA LYS A 38 9.70 16.16 4.75
C LYS A 38 10.83 16.19 5.77
N THR A 39 11.14 17.39 6.23
CA THR A 39 12.24 17.66 7.16
C THR A 39 11.71 18.39 8.39
N GLU A 40 12.39 18.26 9.53
CA GLU A 40 11.94 18.90 10.77
C GLU A 40 11.86 20.42 10.65
N LYS A 41 12.77 21.04 9.89
CA LYS A 41 12.82 22.49 9.69
C LYS A 41 11.63 23.05 8.92
N ASN A 42 11.15 22.33 7.91
CA ASN A 42 10.07 22.81 7.03
C ASN A 42 8.68 22.31 7.46
N ASP A 43 8.59 21.06 7.92
CA ASP A 43 7.31 20.37 8.17
C ASP A 43 7.07 20.04 9.65
N GLY A 44 8.06 20.25 10.53
CA GLY A 44 7.99 19.92 11.95
C GLY A 44 8.16 18.43 12.29
N TYR A 45 8.43 17.58 11.30
CA TYR A 45 8.78 16.17 11.48
C TYR A 45 9.51 15.61 10.24
N SER A 46 10.27 14.53 10.42
CA SER A 46 10.91 13.82 9.31
C SER A 46 10.02 12.68 8.76
N ALA A 47 9.78 12.70 7.45
CA ALA A 47 9.00 11.66 6.75
C ALA A 47 9.27 11.65 5.25
N VAL A 48 8.95 10.54 4.60
CA VAL A 48 9.00 10.40 3.15
C VAL A 48 7.62 10.03 2.62
N GLN A 49 7.17 10.75 1.60
CA GLN A 49 5.92 10.47 0.90
C GLN A 49 6.19 9.62 -0.34
N LEU A 50 5.50 8.48 -0.42
CA LEU A 50 5.53 7.58 -1.56
C LEU A 50 4.26 7.67 -2.40
N GLY A 51 4.44 7.65 -3.71
CA GLY A 51 3.41 7.49 -4.73
C GLY A 51 3.32 6.05 -5.22
N PHE A 52 2.12 5.50 -5.28
CA PHE A 52 1.87 4.14 -5.75
C PHE A 52 0.60 4.01 -6.61
N GLY A 53 0.71 3.17 -7.64
CA GLY A 53 -0.33 2.87 -8.63
C GLY A 53 -0.55 4.02 -9.61
N LEU A 54 -0.69 3.71 -10.90
CA LEU A 54 -0.90 4.74 -11.92
C LEU A 54 -2.37 5.18 -11.98
N LYS A 55 -2.58 6.48 -12.20
CA LYS A 55 -3.90 7.07 -12.47
C LYS A 55 -3.83 7.85 -13.78
N LYS A 56 -4.87 7.76 -14.63
CA LYS A 56 -4.93 8.52 -15.88
C LYS A 56 -4.91 10.03 -15.57
N SER A 57 -4.18 10.82 -16.36
CA SER A 57 -4.04 12.27 -16.18
C SER A 57 -5.39 12.99 -16.04
N LYS A 58 -6.38 12.61 -16.86
CA LYS A 58 -7.74 13.16 -16.81
C LYS A 58 -8.51 12.92 -15.50
N ASN A 59 -8.08 11.95 -14.69
CA ASN A 59 -8.72 11.62 -13.41
C ASN A 59 -7.98 12.25 -12.21
N ILE A 60 -6.96 13.07 -12.44
CA ILE A 60 -6.19 13.74 -11.37
C ILE A 60 -6.64 15.19 -11.25
N ASN A 61 -6.83 15.64 -10.02
CA ASN A 61 -7.24 17.00 -9.74
C ASN A 61 -6.05 17.96 -9.94
N LYS A 62 -6.30 19.17 -10.46
CA LYS A 62 -5.25 20.17 -10.75
C LYS A 62 -4.24 20.41 -9.60
N PRO A 63 -4.65 20.52 -8.31
CA PRO A 63 -3.70 20.69 -7.21
C PRO A 63 -2.75 19.50 -7.04
N GLN A 64 -3.25 18.27 -7.26
CA GLN A 64 -2.41 17.07 -7.20
C GLN A 64 -1.40 17.05 -8.35
N THR A 65 -1.78 17.49 -9.55
CA THR A 65 -0.85 17.64 -10.67
C THR A 65 0.26 18.63 -10.37
N GLY A 66 -0.07 19.77 -9.74
CA GLY A 66 0.93 20.75 -9.30
C GLY A 66 1.89 20.20 -8.25
N HIS A 67 1.39 19.38 -7.32
CA HIS A 67 2.20 18.69 -6.31
C HIS A 67 3.15 17.65 -6.93
N LEU A 68 2.63 16.80 -7.81
CA LEU A 68 3.40 15.70 -8.42
C LEU A 68 4.36 16.17 -9.52
N LYS A 69 4.15 17.35 -10.10
CA LYS A 69 4.96 17.94 -11.17
C LYS A 69 5.24 16.92 -12.29
N LYS A 70 6.52 16.58 -12.53
CA LYS A 70 6.98 15.62 -13.55
C LYS A 70 7.24 14.21 -13.01
N LEU A 71 6.96 13.94 -11.71
CA LEU A 71 7.26 12.65 -11.07
C LEU A 71 6.28 11.53 -11.45
N GLY A 72 5.13 11.90 -12.02
CA GLY A 72 4.12 10.97 -12.50
C GLY A 72 2.75 11.18 -11.85
N ASN A 73 1.84 10.27 -12.15
CA ASN A 73 0.43 10.38 -11.84
C ASN A 73 0.00 9.19 -10.97
N PHE A 74 -0.03 9.39 -9.65
CA PHE A 74 -0.25 8.30 -8.69
C PHE A 74 -1.69 8.23 -8.18
N ARG A 75 -2.17 7.01 -7.90
CA ARG A 75 -3.48 6.74 -7.30
C ARG A 75 -3.45 6.91 -5.78
N TYR A 76 -2.35 6.52 -5.15
CA TYR A 76 -2.17 6.55 -3.71
C TYR A 76 -0.93 7.36 -3.36
N LEU A 77 -1.07 8.23 -2.36
CA LEU A 77 0.03 8.94 -1.71
C LEU A 77 -0.03 8.60 -0.22
N ARG A 78 1.08 8.12 0.34
CA ARG A 78 1.19 7.78 1.76
C ARG A 78 2.55 8.20 2.30
N GLU A 79 2.57 8.58 3.56
CA GLU A 79 3.79 9.00 4.25
C GLU A 79 4.28 7.89 5.16
N PHE A 80 5.60 7.74 5.24
CA PHE A 80 6.30 6.94 6.23
C PHE A 80 7.17 7.85 7.06
N ARG A 81 6.98 7.82 8.38
CA ARG A 81 7.84 8.55 9.32
C ARG A 81 9.13 7.77 9.50
N ILE A 82 10.25 8.44 9.26
CA ILE A 82 11.59 7.87 9.36
C ILE A 82 12.54 8.87 10.00
N PRO A 83 13.65 8.40 10.60
CA PRO A 83 14.69 9.29 11.10
C PRO A 83 15.30 10.14 9.97
N GLU A 84 15.74 11.35 10.30
CA GLU A 84 16.29 12.30 9.31
C GLU A 84 17.53 11.74 8.59
N ALA A 85 18.35 10.96 9.29
CA ALA A 85 19.52 10.28 8.72
C ALA A 85 19.16 9.32 7.58
N GLU A 86 17.99 8.67 7.65
CA GLU A 86 17.51 7.78 6.59
C GLU A 86 16.82 8.57 5.47
N ALA A 87 16.09 9.64 5.82
CA ALA A 87 15.47 10.52 4.85
C ALA A 87 16.48 11.19 3.92
N ALA A 88 17.66 11.56 4.45
CA ALA A 88 18.75 12.15 3.68
C ALA A 88 19.34 11.22 2.61
N LYS A 89 19.20 9.89 2.76
CA LYS A 89 19.67 8.91 1.77
C LYS A 89 18.73 8.79 0.57
N LEU A 90 17.51 9.30 0.65
CA LEU A 90 16.49 9.22 -0.40
C LEU A 90 16.51 10.49 -1.24
N ALA A 91 16.38 10.35 -2.55
CA ALA A 91 16.21 11.47 -3.47
C ALA A 91 14.77 11.56 -3.99
N LEU A 92 14.34 12.77 -4.34
CA LEU A 92 13.07 12.98 -5.01
C LEU A 92 13.06 12.25 -6.36
N GLY A 93 12.01 11.48 -6.63
CA GLY A 93 11.87 10.69 -7.85
C GLY A 93 12.55 9.31 -7.81
N SER A 94 13.28 8.96 -6.75
CA SER A 94 13.79 7.60 -6.57
C SER A 94 12.66 6.57 -6.57
N LYS A 95 12.89 5.45 -7.27
CA LYS A 95 11.96 4.32 -7.30
C LYS A 95 12.36 3.31 -6.24
N ILE A 96 11.37 2.87 -5.47
CA ILE A 96 11.50 1.81 -4.47
C ILE A 96 10.75 0.59 -5.00
N THR A 97 11.50 -0.50 -5.19
CA THR A 97 11.01 -1.78 -5.72
C THR A 97 10.93 -2.83 -4.61
N SER A 98 10.41 -4.01 -4.93
CA SER A 98 10.24 -5.11 -3.97
C SER A 98 11.56 -5.59 -3.33
N GLN A 99 12.71 -5.28 -3.93
CA GLN A 99 14.06 -5.66 -3.48
C GLN A 99 14.50 -5.03 -2.15
N VAL A 100 13.75 -4.07 -1.61
CA VAL A 100 14.02 -3.51 -0.28
C VAL A 100 13.93 -4.58 0.81
N PHE A 101 13.12 -5.62 0.58
CA PHE A 101 12.97 -6.74 1.51
C PHE A 101 13.83 -7.92 1.07
N GLN A 102 14.10 -8.81 2.03
CA GLN A 102 14.74 -10.09 1.83
C GLN A 102 13.87 -11.22 2.41
N SER A 103 14.04 -12.44 1.91
CA SER A 103 13.41 -13.62 2.52
C SER A 103 13.86 -13.78 3.98
N GLY A 104 12.91 -14.04 4.87
CA GLY A 104 13.11 -14.09 6.32
C GLY A 104 12.90 -12.75 7.04
N ASP A 105 12.73 -11.63 6.32
CA ASP A 105 12.44 -10.34 6.96
C ASP A 105 11.11 -10.37 7.72
N MET A 106 11.11 -9.81 8.93
CA MET A 106 9.91 -9.61 9.72
C MET A 106 9.31 -8.24 9.40
N VAL A 107 8.04 -8.24 9.00
CA VAL A 107 7.31 -7.04 8.56
C VAL A 107 6.01 -6.86 9.35
N LYS A 108 5.65 -5.59 9.54
CA LYS A 108 4.30 -5.16 9.91
C LYS A 108 3.56 -4.69 8.67
N VAL A 109 2.31 -5.11 8.55
CA VAL A 109 1.45 -4.79 7.41
C VAL A 109 0.23 -4.01 7.90
N THR A 110 0.08 -2.80 7.39
CA THR A 110 -1.06 -1.94 7.72
C THR A 110 -1.96 -1.77 6.51
N GLY A 111 -3.28 -1.88 6.71
CA GLY A 111 -4.26 -1.70 5.64
C GLY A 111 -5.65 -1.48 6.18
N LEU A 112 -6.58 -1.15 5.28
CA LEU A 112 -7.99 -1.07 5.64
C LEU A 112 -8.60 -2.47 5.75
N SER A 113 -9.27 -2.74 6.87
CA SER A 113 -10.00 -4.00 7.08
C SER A 113 -11.23 -4.10 6.18
N LYS A 114 -11.70 -5.32 5.89
CA LYS A 114 -12.92 -5.52 5.10
C LYS A 114 -14.11 -4.92 5.85
N GLY A 115 -14.85 -4.01 5.20
CA GLY A 115 -16.10 -3.49 5.71
C GLY A 115 -17.14 -4.59 5.91
N LYS A 116 -17.88 -4.53 7.02
CA LYS A 116 -18.98 -5.45 7.33
C LYS A 116 -20.32 -4.72 7.48
N GLY A 117 -20.37 -3.38 7.35
CA GLY A 117 -21.59 -2.59 7.54
C GLY A 117 -22.01 -2.51 9.02
N PHE A 118 -23.29 -2.24 9.28
CA PHE A 118 -23.84 -2.21 10.64
C PHE A 118 -23.94 -3.63 11.21
N GLN A 119 -23.30 -3.88 12.35
CA GLN A 119 -23.23 -5.18 12.98
C GLN A 119 -23.85 -5.16 14.38
N GLY A 120 -24.61 -6.21 14.69
CA GLY A 120 -25.10 -6.47 16.04
C GLY A 120 -23.97 -6.78 17.03
N VAL A 121 -24.27 -6.74 18.32
CA VAL A 121 -23.28 -6.95 19.40
C VAL A 121 -22.60 -8.31 19.37
N VAL A 122 -23.31 -9.36 18.94
CA VAL A 122 -22.75 -10.71 18.85
C VAL A 122 -21.61 -10.75 17.85
N ARG A 123 -21.78 -10.20 16.65
CA ARG A 123 -20.74 -10.20 15.61
C ARG A 123 -19.67 -9.13 15.82
N ARG A 124 -20.04 -7.97 16.36
CA ARG A 124 -19.12 -6.84 16.55
C ARG A 124 -18.20 -7.04 17.75
N HIS A 125 -18.73 -7.54 18.86
CA HIS A 125 -18.04 -7.61 20.15
C HIS A 125 -17.97 -9.02 20.75
N GLY A 126 -18.52 -10.04 20.09
CA GLY A 126 -18.48 -11.42 20.58
C GLY A 126 -19.41 -11.69 21.76
N PHE A 127 -20.52 -10.96 21.89
CA PHE A 127 -21.47 -11.21 22.99
C PHE A 127 -22.14 -12.58 22.82
N HIS A 128 -22.30 -13.32 23.94
CA HIS A 128 -22.88 -14.66 23.94
C HIS A 128 -24.38 -14.67 23.60
N GLY A 129 -25.10 -13.59 23.92
CA GLY A 129 -26.56 -13.53 23.77
C GLY A 129 -27.30 -14.22 24.93
N SER A 130 -28.59 -14.50 24.72
CA SER A 130 -29.45 -15.18 25.70
C SER A 130 -29.78 -16.60 25.22
N PRO A 131 -30.17 -17.53 26.13
CA PRO A 131 -30.61 -18.86 25.75
C PRO A 131 -31.78 -18.83 24.75
N ALA A 132 -31.85 -19.83 23.89
CA ALA A 132 -32.90 -19.93 22.86
C ALA A 132 -34.20 -20.59 23.36
N THR A 133 -34.14 -21.37 24.43
CA THR A 133 -35.25 -22.15 25.00
C THR A 133 -35.67 -21.60 26.37
N HIS A 134 -36.52 -22.31 27.13
CA HIS A 134 -36.91 -21.94 28.50
C HIS A 134 -37.59 -20.57 28.65
N GLY A 135 -38.47 -20.20 27.71
CA GLY A 135 -39.33 -19.02 27.84
C GLY A 135 -38.66 -17.67 27.53
N HIS A 136 -37.42 -17.67 27.04
CA HIS A 136 -36.79 -16.45 26.53
C HIS A 136 -37.51 -15.94 25.28
N LYS A 137 -38.25 -14.84 25.42
CA LYS A 137 -38.82 -14.09 24.29
C LYS A 137 -37.69 -13.37 23.56
N ASP A 138 -37.67 -13.35 22.21
CA ASP A 138 -36.94 -12.49 21.23
C ASP A 138 -35.53 -11.91 21.52
N GLN A 139 -34.87 -12.31 22.60
CA GLN A 139 -33.70 -11.68 23.17
C GLN A 139 -32.40 -12.44 22.84
N LEU A 140 -32.47 -13.50 22.05
CA LEU A 140 -31.37 -14.44 21.78
C LEU A 140 -30.06 -13.72 21.40
N ARG A 141 -30.14 -12.59 20.71
CA ARG A 141 -28.97 -11.84 20.20
C ARG A 141 -28.91 -10.40 20.70
N MET A 142 -29.63 -10.08 21.78
CA MET A 142 -29.64 -8.75 22.36
C MET A 142 -28.40 -8.47 23.22
N PRO A 143 -28.07 -7.19 23.47
CA PRO A 143 -26.93 -6.80 24.30
C PRO A 143 -27.07 -7.08 25.80
N GLY A 144 -28.29 -7.38 26.28
CA GLY A 144 -28.57 -7.44 27.71
C GLY A 144 -28.53 -6.05 28.36
N SER A 145 -28.21 -6.00 29.65
CA SER A 145 -28.16 -4.74 30.40
C SER A 145 -27.05 -3.80 29.90
N ILE A 146 -27.36 -2.51 29.80
CA ILE A 146 -26.48 -1.48 29.25
C ILE A 146 -25.79 -0.62 30.33
N GLY A 147 -26.19 -0.76 31.60
CA GLY A 147 -25.65 0.01 32.72
C GLY A 147 -26.29 -0.36 34.06
N ALA A 148 -25.76 0.19 35.14
CA ALA A 148 -26.33 0.07 36.49
C ALA A 148 -27.18 1.31 36.82
N GLY A 149 -28.23 1.15 37.64
CA GLY A 149 -29.19 2.22 37.94
C GLY A 149 -28.60 3.44 38.67
N GLY A 150 -27.54 3.26 39.46
CA GLY A 150 -26.88 4.37 40.17
C GLY A 150 -26.19 5.37 39.24
N ASN A 151 -25.66 4.89 38.11
CA ASN A 151 -25.13 5.75 37.07
C ASN A 151 -26.30 6.07 36.13
N GLN A 152 -26.95 7.22 36.34
CA GLN A 152 -28.12 7.67 35.56
C GLN A 152 -27.81 8.04 34.09
N HIS A 153 -26.72 7.52 33.53
CA HIS A 153 -26.34 7.62 32.13
C HIS A 153 -25.49 6.42 31.71
N VAL A 154 -25.43 6.13 30.41
CA VAL A 154 -24.56 5.08 29.89
C VAL A 154 -23.13 5.59 29.81
N LEU A 155 -22.19 4.86 30.42
CA LEU A 155 -20.78 5.20 30.40
C LEU A 155 -20.21 5.21 28.96
N LYS A 156 -19.31 6.17 28.69
CA LYS A 156 -18.60 6.26 27.41
C LYS A 156 -17.79 4.99 27.16
N GLY A 157 -17.72 4.55 25.91
CA GLY A 157 -17.02 3.33 25.52
C GLY A 157 -17.80 2.03 25.74
N ARG A 158 -19.07 2.10 26.20
CA ARG A 158 -19.93 0.91 26.29
C ARG A 158 -20.06 0.22 24.93
N ARG A 159 -19.77 -1.08 24.89
CA ARG A 159 -19.83 -1.90 23.67
C ARG A 159 -21.28 -2.07 23.22
N MET A 160 -21.59 -1.52 22.05
CA MET A 160 -22.93 -1.45 21.46
C MET A 160 -22.89 -1.86 19.98
N PRO A 161 -24.04 -2.16 19.33
CA PRO A 161 -24.05 -2.43 17.89
C PRO A 161 -23.61 -1.20 17.10
N GLY A 162 -23.17 -1.40 15.86
CA GLY A 162 -22.67 -0.30 15.02
C GLY A 162 -21.83 -0.76 13.83
N GLN A 163 -21.31 0.20 13.09
CA GLN A 163 -20.44 -0.08 11.94
C GLN A 163 -19.19 -0.88 12.38
N MET A 164 -18.86 -1.90 11.60
CA MET A 164 -17.69 -2.76 11.82
C MET A 164 -16.89 -2.91 10.52
N GLY A 165 -15.56 -2.95 10.65
CA GLY A 165 -14.63 -3.00 9.52
C GLY A 165 -14.33 -1.61 8.98
N ASP A 166 -13.72 -1.55 7.78
CA ASP A 166 -13.31 -0.30 7.11
C ASP A 166 -12.44 0.64 7.95
N SER A 167 -11.76 0.05 8.93
CA SER A 167 -10.82 0.71 9.84
C SER A 167 -9.40 0.27 9.50
N GLN A 168 -8.44 1.15 9.76
CA GLN A 168 -7.02 0.83 9.63
C GLN A 168 -6.63 -0.20 10.68
N VAL A 169 -6.06 -1.31 10.23
CA VAL A 169 -5.57 -2.40 11.08
C VAL A 169 -4.13 -2.70 10.69
N THR A 170 -3.29 -2.92 11.70
CA THR A 170 -1.91 -3.35 11.53
C THR A 170 -1.77 -4.77 12.06
N VAL A 171 -1.23 -5.65 11.23
CA VAL A 171 -0.81 -7.00 11.64
C VAL A 171 0.70 -6.98 11.79
N LEU A 172 1.18 -7.45 12.94
CA LEU A 172 2.60 -7.43 13.30
C LEU A 172 3.24 -8.80 13.05
N ASN A 173 4.56 -8.81 12.98
CA ASN A 173 5.38 -10.03 13.00
C ASN A 173 5.03 -11.02 11.89
N LEU A 174 4.83 -10.53 10.67
CA LEU A 174 4.63 -11.36 9.49
C LEU A 174 5.97 -11.59 8.79
N GLU A 175 6.23 -12.83 8.40
CA GLU A 175 7.48 -13.23 7.76
C GLU A 175 7.37 -13.10 6.23
N VAL A 176 8.40 -12.55 5.59
CA VAL A 176 8.54 -12.59 4.13
C VAL A 176 9.13 -13.93 3.72
N VAL A 177 8.37 -14.73 2.96
CA VAL A 177 8.80 -16.08 2.56
C VAL A 177 9.67 -16.02 1.31
N GLU A 178 9.20 -15.29 0.29
CA GLU A 178 9.81 -15.25 -1.03
C GLU A 178 9.54 -13.90 -1.69
N ILE A 179 10.48 -13.45 -2.51
CA ILE A 179 10.38 -12.20 -3.27
C ILE A 179 10.69 -12.52 -4.73
N ASN A 180 9.84 -12.05 -5.64
CA ASN A 180 10.09 -12.09 -7.06
C ASN A 180 10.31 -10.64 -7.56
N PRO A 181 11.57 -10.22 -7.77
CA PRO A 181 11.90 -8.85 -8.14
C PRO A 181 11.42 -8.48 -9.55
N GLU A 182 11.38 -9.43 -10.48
CA GLU A 182 10.96 -9.18 -11.88
C GLU A 182 9.53 -8.65 -11.96
N ASN A 183 8.63 -9.24 -11.18
CA ASN A 183 7.22 -8.87 -11.13
C ASN A 183 6.86 -7.92 -9.98
N ASN A 184 7.86 -7.52 -9.18
CA ASN A 184 7.67 -6.78 -7.93
C ASN A 184 6.68 -7.48 -6.97
N GLU A 185 6.75 -8.80 -6.86
CA GLU A 185 5.88 -9.58 -5.98
C GLU A 185 6.60 -9.95 -4.67
N ILE A 186 5.88 -9.84 -3.57
CA ILE A 186 6.32 -10.29 -2.24
C ILE A 186 5.30 -11.31 -1.74
N PHE A 187 5.78 -12.45 -1.25
CA PHE A 187 4.98 -13.47 -0.61
C PHE A 187 5.13 -13.36 0.90
N VAL A 188 4.09 -12.87 1.57
CA VAL A 188 4.06 -12.69 3.02
C VAL A 188 3.30 -13.84 3.66
N LYS A 189 3.87 -14.45 4.70
CA LYS A 189 3.23 -15.54 5.47
C LYS A 189 1.95 -15.05 6.13
N GLY A 190 0.89 -15.84 6.00
CA GLY A 190 -0.40 -15.60 6.65
C GLY A 190 -1.32 -14.63 5.92
N ALA A 191 -2.31 -14.11 6.66
CA ALA A 191 -3.41 -13.31 6.13
C ALA A 191 -3.17 -11.81 6.34
N LEU A 192 -3.35 -11.04 5.26
CA LEU A 192 -3.23 -9.57 5.30
C LEU A 192 -4.59 -8.89 5.47
N PRO A 193 -4.65 -7.68 6.05
CA PRO A 193 -5.91 -6.96 6.22
C PRO A 193 -6.54 -6.59 4.88
N GLY A 194 -7.88 -6.57 4.84
CA GLY A 194 -8.64 -6.06 3.70
C GLY A 194 -8.91 -7.07 2.57
N ALA A 195 -9.58 -6.56 1.54
CA ALA A 195 -9.93 -7.31 0.33
C ALA A 195 -8.80 -7.31 -0.70
N ARG A 196 -8.95 -8.13 -1.75
CA ARG A 196 -8.07 -8.09 -2.93
C ARG A 196 -8.09 -6.67 -3.51
N ASN A 197 -6.97 -6.25 -4.08
CA ASN A 197 -6.69 -4.93 -4.63
C ASN A 197 -6.60 -3.77 -3.61
N ASN A 198 -6.71 -4.04 -2.31
CA ASN A 198 -6.55 -3.00 -1.30
C ASN A 198 -5.09 -2.53 -1.19
N LEU A 199 -4.90 -1.27 -0.83
CA LEU A 199 -3.59 -0.70 -0.52
C LEU A 199 -3.12 -1.22 0.84
N LEU A 200 -1.88 -1.67 0.88
CA LEU A 200 -1.16 -2.09 2.06
C LEU A 200 0.10 -1.24 2.22
N LEU A 201 0.44 -0.94 3.47
CA LEU A 201 1.69 -0.32 3.86
C LEU A 201 2.51 -1.42 4.54
N LEU A 202 3.63 -1.78 3.93
CA LEU A 202 4.57 -2.74 4.48
C LEU A 202 5.72 -1.96 5.10
N ALA A 203 6.11 -2.36 6.30
CA ALA A 203 7.21 -1.79 7.02
C ALA A 203 7.98 -2.89 7.75
N GLY A 204 9.29 -2.83 7.72
CA GLY A 204 10.18 -3.78 8.41
C GLY A 204 11.39 -3.07 9.00
N ASP A 205 12.14 -3.81 9.79
CA ASP A 205 13.37 -3.31 10.40
C ASP A 205 14.54 -3.41 9.41
N GLY A 206 15.56 -2.56 9.58
CA GLY A 206 16.76 -2.54 8.72
C GLY A 206 16.87 -1.33 7.79
N GLU A 207 17.98 -1.28 7.04
CA GLU A 207 18.28 -0.20 6.09
C GLU A 207 17.62 -0.43 4.71
N ILE A 208 17.36 0.67 4.00
CA ILE A 208 16.77 0.63 2.66
C ILE A 208 17.89 0.50 1.63
N VAL A 209 17.82 -0.52 0.77
CA VAL A 209 18.63 -0.62 -0.44
C VAL A 209 17.86 0.05 -1.58
N ILE A 210 18.48 1.02 -2.23
CA ILE A 210 17.87 1.77 -3.34
C ILE A 210 18.57 1.32 -4.62
N GLU A 211 17.78 0.90 -5.61
CA GLU A 211 18.26 0.86 -7.00
C GLU A 211 18.35 2.32 -7.48
N THR A 212 19.51 2.93 -7.33
CA THR A 212 19.84 4.12 -8.11
C THR A 212 20.06 3.66 -9.54
N GLU A 213 18.99 3.62 -10.34
CA GLU A 213 19.14 3.88 -11.76
C GLU A 213 19.76 5.28 -11.85
N ALA A 214 21.05 5.35 -12.15
CA ALA A 214 21.71 6.59 -12.50
C ALA A 214 20.90 7.29 -13.62
N PRO A 215 20.74 8.61 -13.60
CA PRO A 215 20.14 9.33 -14.71
C PRO A 215 21.15 9.40 -15.86
N ALA A 216 21.34 8.29 -16.58
CA ALA A 216 22.24 8.25 -17.74
C ALA A 216 21.85 7.15 -18.72
N MET A 217 20.77 7.37 -19.49
CA MET A 217 20.56 6.89 -20.87
C MET A 217 19.35 7.67 -21.41
N THR A 218 19.34 8.43 -22.49
CA THR A 218 20.31 8.76 -23.55
C THR A 218 19.69 9.94 -24.28
N ALA A 219 20.23 11.16 -24.13
CA ALA A 219 19.91 12.28 -25.00
C ALA A 219 20.42 12.05 -26.45
N GLU A 220 21.35 11.11 -26.63
CA GLU A 220 21.97 10.80 -27.93
C GLU A 220 21.06 9.98 -28.87
N LYS A 221 20.04 9.26 -28.37
CA LYS A 221 19.10 8.54 -29.26
C LYS A 221 17.95 9.41 -29.81
N ALA A 222 17.73 10.60 -29.26
CA ALA A 222 16.74 11.53 -29.79
C ALA A 222 17.31 12.34 -30.97
N GLU A 223 18.60 12.69 -30.92
CA GLU A 223 19.26 13.42 -32.02
C GLU A 223 19.48 12.53 -33.25
N GLU A 224 19.82 11.23 -33.09
CA GLU A 224 19.90 10.31 -34.23
C GLU A 224 18.55 10.00 -34.87
N SER A 225 17.44 10.07 -34.13
CA SER A 225 16.09 9.92 -34.71
C SER A 225 15.64 11.16 -35.48
N MET A 226 16.02 12.35 -35.03
CA MET A 226 15.68 13.61 -35.72
C MET A 226 16.51 13.78 -37.00
N LEU A 227 17.80 13.42 -37.00
CA LEU A 227 18.65 13.52 -38.19
C LEU A 227 18.30 12.52 -39.31
N ASN A 228 17.72 11.36 -38.95
CA ASN A 228 17.32 10.34 -39.93
C ASN A 228 15.92 10.60 -40.53
N ASP A 229 15.02 11.25 -39.79
CA ASP A 229 13.73 11.68 -40.32
C ASP A 229 13.88 12.88 -41.28
N ASP A 230 14.81 13.80 -41.01
CA ASP A 230 15.11 14.93 -41.91
C ASP A 230 15.77 14.50 -43.24
N LYS A 231 16.56 13.41 -43.24
CA LYS A 231 17.11 12.85 -44.49
C LYS A 231 16.06 12.13 -45.34
N LYS A 232 15.09 11.45 -44.71
CA LYS A 232 14.00 10.76 -45.42
C LYS A 232 13.00 11.73 -46.07
N THR A 233 12.74 12.88 -45.45
CA THR A 233 11.87 13.91 -46.04
C THR A 233 12.53 14.61 -47.24
N LEU A 234 13.83 14.90 -47.17
CA LEU A 234 14.59 15.49 -48.29
C LEU A 234 14.73 14.56 -49.50
N GLU A 235 14.88 13.24 -49.27
CA GLU A 235 14.91 12.26 -50.38
C GLU A 235 13.53 12.07 -51.05
N HIS A 236 12.43 12.20 -50.31
CA HIS A 236 11.08 12.12 -50.87
C HIS A 236 10.64 13.37 -51.66
N GLU A 237 11.18 14.55 -51.33
CA GLU A 237 10.89 15.79 -52.08
C GLU A 237 11.68 15.88 -53.40
N ASN A 238 12.91 15.37 -53.45
CA ASN A 238 13.73 15.36 -54.67
C ASN A 238 13.25 14.35 -55.75
N ILE A 239 12.45 13.35 -55.37
CA ILE A 239 11.85 12.40 -56.33
C ILE A 239 10.61 13.01 -57.02
N LYS A 240 9.95 13.99 -56.40
CA LYS A 240 8.72 14.62 -56.95
C LYS A 240 8.97 15.78 -57.91
N THR A 241 10.22 16.22 -58.07
CA THR A 241 10.60 17.36 -58.92
C THR A 241 11.22 16.96 -60.27
N ASN A 242 11.43 15.67 -60.52
CA ASN A 242 11.92 15.15 -61.81
C ASN A 242 10.82 14.35 -62.53
N HIS A 243 9.76 15.04 -62.96
CA HIS A 243 8.94 14.66 -64.12
C HIS A 243 8.32 15.89 -64.77
#